data_AF-A0A954TNX2-F1
#
_entry.id   AF-A0A954TNX2-F1
#
_cell.length_a   1.000
_cell.length_b   1.000
_cell.length_c   1.000
_cell.angle_alpha   90.00
_cell.angle_beta   90.00
_cell.angle_gamma   90.00
#
_symmetry.space_group_name_H-M   'P 1'
#
loop_
_entity.id
_entity.type
_entity.pdbx_description
1 polymer ?
#
loop_
_entity_poly.entity_id
_entity_poly.type
_entity_poly.pdbx_seq_one_letter_code
_entity_poly.pdbx_strand_id
1 'polypeptide(L)'
;MSDSKPSMDLDRSLPIVSRRNAVKGGFATLGAAAFVASVSPLRRAAKETSIAEFMQQHYQELSDDDKRAVIARLEADAKENYGADVTIGDDRPIPGTKFVYAINLSVCNGNGKCVEACHRENNHDRDTNQSYIRVLEMPLGTMDMEQGDTTYDHAVPKDGKFYLPVQCQQCDEPPCVDVCPVQATWKEQDGIVVVDYNWCIGCRYCEAACP
;
A
#
# COMPACT_ATOMS: atom_id res chain seq x y z
N MET A 1 -82.94 47.17 35.57
CA MET A 1 -82.87 45.72 35.29
C MET A 1 -82.37 45.56 33.86
N SER A 2 -81.13 45.11 33.66
CA SER A 2 -80.78 43.76 33.14
C SER A 2 -81.59 43.38 31.88
N ASP A 3 -81.03 43.02 30.73
CA ASP A 3 -79.76 42.37 30.43
C ASP A 3 -79.33 42.58 28.97
N SER A 4 -78.02 42.42 28.76
CA SER A 4 -77.24 42.21 27.52
C SER A 4 -77.76 41.04 26.64
N LYS A 5 -77.51 40.85 25.33
CA LYS A 5 -76.32 40.99 24.42
C LYS A 5 -76.76 40.45 23.00
N PRO A 6 -75.92 40.24 21.95
CA PRO A 6 -75.27 41.16 20.99
C PRO A 6 -75.39 40.76 19.47
N SER A 7 -74.57 41.42 18.63
CA SER A 7 -73.97 41.04 17.32
C SER A 7 -74.47 41.88 16.14
N MET A 8 -73.71 42.25 15.09
CA MET A 8 -72.40 41.86 14.59
C MET A 8 -72.00 42.95 13.56
N ASP A 9 -70.84 43.60 13.69
CA ASP A 9 -70.37 44.60 12.72
C ASP A 9 -69.68 43.92 11.52
N LEU A 10 -70.20 44.19 10.33
CA LEU A 10 -69.51 43.97 9.05
C LEU A 10 -68.56 45.15 8.80
N ASP A 11 -67.26 44.91 8.68
CA ASP A 11 -66.50 45.53 7.59
C ASP A 11 -65.27 44.70 7.21
N ARG A 12 -65.05 44.67 5.90
CA ARG A 12 -64.14 43.82 5.14
C ARG A 12 -63.12 44.75 4.51
N SER A 13 -61.88 44.74 4.97
CA SER A 13 -60.76 45.29 4.19
C SER A 13 -59.49 44.44 4.36
N LEU A 14 -59.08 43.82 3.25
CA LEU A 14 -57.85 43.04 3.13
C LEU A 14 -56.63 43.98 3.07
N PRO A 15 -55.52 43.70 3.78
CA PRO A 15 -54.32 44.52 3.68
C PRO A 15 -53.57 44.27 2.36
N ILE A 16 -53.30 45.38 1.67
CA ILE A 16 -52.58 45.46 0.40
C ILE A 16 -51.10 45.10 0.62
N VAL A 17 -50.65 43.97 0.05
CA VAL A 17 -49.24 43.57 0.07
C VAL A 17 -48.48 44.36 -1.00
N SER A 18 -47.57 45.25 -0.57
CA SER A 18 -46.69 46.00 -1.46
C SER A 18 -45.62 45.11 -2.10
N ARG A 19 -45.39 45.27 -3.41
CA ARG A 19 -44.38 44.54 -4.21
C ARG A 19 -42.98 44.55 -3.60
N ARG A 20 -42.61 45.55 -2.79
CA ARG A 20 -41.31 45.61 -2.09
C ARG A 20 -41.14 44.54 -1.00
N ASN A 21 -42.21 44.14 -0.34
CA ASN A 21 -42.15 43.14 0.75
C ASN A 21 -42.15 41.71 0.20
N ALA A 22 -42.79 41.47 -0.95
CA ALA A 22 -42.72 40.19 -1.64
C ALA A 22 -41.29 39.90 -2.16
N VAL A 23 -40.57 40.93 -2.65
CA VAL A 23 -39.18 40.80 -3.10
C VAL A 23 -38.22 40.54 -1.92
N LYS A 24 -38.40 41.23 -0.78
CA LYS A 24 -37.58 40.97 0.42
C LYS A 24 -37.80 39.57 1.01
N GLY A 25 -39.03 39.06 1.01
CA GLY A 25 -39.34 37.69 1.47
C GLY A 25 -38.87 36.60 0.50
N GLY A 26 -38.96 36.86 -0.81
CA GLY A 26 -38.51 35.93 -1.85
C GLY A 26 -36.99 35.78 -1.90
N PHE A 27 -36.21 36.86 -1.77
CA PHE A 27 -34.75 36.79 -1.79
C PHE A 27 -34.16 36.12 -0.54
N ALA A 28 -34.76 36.31 0.64
CA ALA A 28 -34.29 35.66 1.86
C ALA A 28 -34.54 34.13 1.85
N THR A 29 -35.70 33.71 1.33
CA THR A 29 -36.07 32.28 1.25
C THR A 29 -35.39 31.55 0.09
N LEU A 30 -35.28 32.19 -1.08
CA LEU A 30 -34.48 31.65 -2.20
C LEU A 30 -32.99 31.65 -1.88
N GLY A 31 -32.48 32.67 -1.17
CA GLY A 31 -31.09 32.72 -0.74
C GLY A 31 -30.74 31.63 0.26
N ALA A 32 -31.62 31.37 1.24
CA ALA A 32 -31.44 30.27 2.19
C ALA A 32 -31.57 28.89 1.53
N ALA A 33 -32.57 28.70 0.65
CA ALA A 33 -32.73 27.44 -0.07
C ALA A 33 -31.60 27.19 -1.07
N ALA A 34 -31.13 28.23 -1.77
CA ALA A 34 -29.98 28.16 -2.67
C ALA A 34 -28.67 27.94 -1.91
N PHE A 35 -28.50 28.53 -0.72
CA PHE A 35 -27.37 28.25 0.16
C PHE A 35 -27.42 26.82 0.67
N VAL A 36 -28.56 26.33 1.16
CA VAL A 36 -28.74 24.93 1.59
C VAL A 36 -28.51 23.95 0.44
N ALA A 37 -28.97 24.27 -0.76
CA ALA A 37 -28.70 23.48 -1.96
C ALA A 37 -27.23 23.55 -2.40
N SER A 38 -26.54 24.68 -2.24
CA SER A 38 -25.14 24.85 -2.63
C SER A 38 -24.15 24.27 -1.61
N VAL A 39 -24.52 24.17 -0.32
CA VAL A 39 -23.77 23.41 0.69
C VAL A 39 -24.26 21.97 0.85
N SER A 40 -25.32 21.54 0.14
CA SER A 40 -25.74 20.13 0.13
C SER A 40 -24.65 19.18 -0.42
N PRO A 41 -23.85 19.53 -1.45
CA PRO A 41 -22.72 18.73 -1.89
C PRO A 41 -21.59 18.74 -0.86
N LEU A 42 -21.38 19.83 -0.13
CA LEU A 42 -20.42 19.91 0.99
C LEU A 42 -20.87 19.09 2.21
N ARG A 43 -22.17 19.00 2.48
CA ARG A 43 -22.73 18.08 3.50
C ARG A 43 -22.65 16.62 3.08
N ARG A 44 -22.73 16.33 1.78
CA ARG A 44 -22.48 15.00 1.21
C ARG A 44 -20.99 14.66 1.22
N ALA A 45 -20.12 15.60 0.85
CA ALA A 45 -18.66 15.49 0.89
C ALA A 45 -18.10 15.47 2.33
N ALA A 46 -18.76 16.09 3.31
CA ALA A 46 -18.43 15.92 4.73
C ALA A 46 -18.89 14.57 5.30
N LYS A 47 -19.82 13.89 4.60
CA LYS A 47 -20.21 12.50 4.86
C LYS A 47 -19.33 11.50 4.08
N GLU A 48 -18.64 12.01 3.06
CA GLU A 48 -17.70 11.32 2.17
C GLU A 48 -16.33 12.01 2.25
N THR A 49 -15.85 12.36 3.45
CA THR A 49 -14.40 12.34 3.67
C THR A 49 -14.03 10.91 3.39
N SER A 50 -13.45 10.70 2.22
CA SER A 50 -13.63 9.47 1.49
C SER A 50 -13.05 8.31 2.30
N ILE A 51 -13.61 7.11 2.16
CA ILE A 51 -12.95 5.90 2.68
C ILE A 51 -11.49 5.86 2.21
N ALA A 52 -11.14 6.47 1.08
CA ALA A 52 -9.76 6.60 0.60
C ALA A 52 -8.89 7.59 1.41
N GLU A 53 -9.39 8.75 1.83
CA GLU A 53 -8.69 9.69 2.73
C GLU A 53 -8.66 9.18 4.18
N PHE A 54 -9.71 8.47 4.60
CA PHE A 54 -9.72 7.70 5.83
C PHE A 54 -8.64 6.61 5.76
N MET A 55 -8.65 5.73 4.77
CA MET A 55 -7.62 4.70 4.60
C MET A 55 -6.21 5.31 4.53
N GLN A 56 -5.99 6.45 3.87
CA GLN A 56 -4.69 7.15 3.87
C GLN A 56 -4.18 7.61 5.25
N GLN A 57 -5.03 7.69 6.29
CA GLN A 57 -4.64 7.94 7.69
C GLN A 57 -4.89 6.74 8.62
N HIS A 58 -5.52 5.66 8.14
CA HIS A 58 -6.16 4.62 8.96
C HIS A 58 -5.79 3.16 8.59
N TYR A 59 -4.60 2.89 8.03
CA TYR A 59 -4.13 1.50 7.99
C TYR A 59 -3.66 1.06 9.38
N GLN A 60 -4.57 0.40 10.09
CA GLN A 60 -4.28 -0.27 11.35
C GLN A 60 -3.63 -1.63 11.09
N GLU A 61 -2.68 -2.00 11.95
CA GLU A 61 -2.24 -3.39 12.05
C GLU A 61 -3.49 -4.26 12.30
N LEU A 62 -3.72 -5.25 11.43
CA LEU A 62 -4.88 -6.13 11.53
C LEU A 62 -4.84 -6.87 12.86
N SER A 63 -5.95 -6.81 13.62
CA SER A 63 -6.08 -7.65 14.79
C SER A 63 -6.14 -9.13 14.40
N ASP A 64 -5.87 -10.04 15.34
CA ASP A 64 -5.97 -11.47 15.07
C ASP A 64 -7.39 -11.88 14.61
N ASP A 65 -8.43 -11.15 15.04
CA ASP A 65 -9.80 -11.34 14.58
C ASP A 65 -9.97 -10.93 13.12
N ASP A 66 -9.43 -9.78 12.73
CA ASP A 66 -9.49 -9.28 11.36
C ASP A 66 -8.74 -10.22 10.40
N LYS A 67 -7.55 -10.68 10.81
CA LYS A 67 -6.78 -11.66 10.04
C LYS A 67 -7.56 -12.95 9.82
N ARG A 68 -8.17 -13.50 10.88
CA ARG A 68 -8.99 -14.72 10.77
C ARG A 68 -10.18 -14.53 9.84
N ALA A 69 -10.85 -13.39 9.92
CA ALA A 69 -11.98 -13.08 9.02
C ALA A 69 -11.52 -12.96 7.57
N VAL A 70 -10.38 -12.33 7.31
CA VAL A 70 -9.78 -12.21 5.97
C VAL A 70 -9.37 -13.57 5.44
N ILE A 71 -8.68 -14.40 6.24
CA ILE A 71 -8.27 -15.76 5.87
C ILE A 71 -9.48 -16.61 5.50
N ALA A 72 -10.51 -16.64 6.34
CA ALA A 72 -11.73 -17.42 6.08
C ALA A 72 -12.43 -16.98 4.78
N ARG A 73 -12.47 -15.67 4.51
CA ARG A 73 -13.00 -15.13 3.24
C ARG A 73 -12.16 -15.62 2.05
N LEU A 74 -10.84 -15.53 2.12
CA LEU A 74 -9.96 -15.94 1.02
C LEU A 74 -10.04 -17.44 0.74
N GLU A 75 -10.16 -18.29 1.76
CA GLU A 75 -10.37 -19.74 1.59
C GLU A 75 -11.72 -20.03 0.92
N ALA A 76 -12.79 -19.31 1.28
CA ALA A 76 -14.09 -19.42 0.64
C ALA A 76 -14.04 -18.97 -0.84
N ASP A 77 -13.40 -17.83 -1.11
CA ASP A 77 -13.22 -17.31 -2.47
C ASP A 77 -12.41 -18.27 -3.34
N ALA A 78 -11.39 -18.93 -2.78
CA ALA A 78 -10.59 -19.92 -3.49
C ALA A 78 -11.43 -21.14 -3.88
N LYS A 79 -12.31 -21.60 -2.98
CA LYS A 79 -13.23 -22.69 -3.24
C LYS A 79 -14.28 -22.32 -4.29
N GLU A 80 -14.84 -21.12 -4.23
CA GLU A 80 -15.85 -20.66 -5.19
C GLU A 80 -15.27 -20.46 -6.59
N ASN A 81 -14.15 -19.74 -6.70
CA ASN A 81 -13.60 -19.33 -7.99
C ASN A 81 -12.77 -20.42 -8.67
N TYR A 82 -12.10 -21.28 -7.88
CA TYR A 82 -11.16 -22.27 -8.40
C TYR A 82 -11.52 -23.72 -8.03
N GLY A 83 -12.56 -23.95 -7.24
CA GLY A 83 -12.94 -25.30 -6.78
C GLY A 83 -11.89 -25.96 -5.87
N ALA A 84 -11.00 -25.16 -5.28
CA ALA A 84 -9.88 -25.65 -4.47
C ALA A 84 -10.16 -25.46 -2.98
N ASP A 85 -10.15 -26.56 -2.21
CA ASP A 85 -10.11 -26.50 -0.75
C ASP A 85 -8.68 -26.19 -0.30
N VAL A 86 -8.44 -24.93 0.09
CA VAL A 86 -7.13 -24.44 0.52
C VAL A 86 -7.13 -24.12 2.00
N THR A 87 -5.96 -24.16 2.62
CA THR A 87 -5.72 -23.69 3.98
C THR A 87 -4.68 -22.59 3.92
N ILE A 88 -5.00 -21.41 4.47
CA ILE A 88 -4.12 -20.24 4.46
C ILE A 88 -3.58 -20.02 5.88
N GLY A 89 -2.25 -19.99 6.01
CA GLY A 89 -1.55 -19.67 7.25
C GLY A 89 -1.03 -18.24 7.30
N ASP A 90 -0.80 -17.73 8.52
CA ASP A 90 0.00 -16.52 8.81
C ASP A 90 1.29 -17.01 9.49
N ASP A 91 2.29 -17.36 8.69
CA ASP A 91 3.59 -17.78 9.21
C ASP A 91 4.31 -16.59 9.83
N ARG A 92 4.46 -16.61 11.15
CA ARG A 92 5.07 -15.51 11.91
C ARG A 92 6.58 -15.70 12.04
N PRO A 93 7.33 -14.59 12.22
CA PRO A 93 8.75 -14.65 12.56
C PRO A 93 9.00 -15.52 13.78
N ILE A 94 10.04 -16.36 13.73
CA ILE A 94 10.34 -17.30 14.80
C ILE A 94 10.94 -16.55 16.00
N PRO A 95 10.29 -16.57 17.19
CA PRO A 95 10.78 -15.82 18.34
C PRO A 95 12.18 -16.26 18.77
N GLY A 96 13.04 -15.29 19.06
CA GLY A 96 14.42 -15.54 19.53
C GLY A 96 15.36 -16.14 18.47
N THR A 97 14.94 -16.20 17.21
CA THR A 97 15.76 -16.68 16.10
C THR A 97 16.33 -15.50 15.31
N LYS A 98 17.50 -15.69 14.69
CA LYS A 98 18.05 -14.78 13.68
C LYS A 98 18.47 -15.58 12.45
N PHE A 99 17.89 -15.25 11.30
CA PHE A 99 18.30 -15.86 10.04
C PHE A 99 19.54 -15.16 9.48
N VAL A 100 20.52 -15.97 9.10
CA VAL A 100 21.73 -15.54 8.42
C VAL A 100 22.06 -16.53 7.33
N TYR A 101 22.70 -16.06 6.27
CA TYR A 101 23.30 -16.92 5.26
C TYR A 101 24.79 -16.62 5.14
N ALA A 102 25.57 -17.63 4.76
CA ALA A 102 26.98 -17.49 4.47
C ALA A 102 27.26 -18.18 3.13
N ILE A 103 27.92 -17.45 2.21
CA ILE A 103 28.28 -17.98 0.90
C ILE A 103 29.77 -18.26 0.89
N ASN A 104 30.14 -19.51 0.61
CA ASN A 104 31.52 -19.87 0.40
C ASN A 104 31.95 -19.52 -1.04
N LEU A 105 32.67 -18.42 -1.20
CA LEU A 105 33.14 -17.95 -2.51
C LEU A 105 34.20 -18.87 -3.13
N SER A 106 34.93 -19.67 -2.33
CA SER A 106 35.99 -20.56 -2.86
C SER A 106 35.46 -21.71 -3.72
N VAL A 107 34.17 -22.04 -3.61
CA VAL A 107 33.51 -23.10 -4.38
C VAL A 107 32.53 -22.55 -5.41
N CYS A 108 32.30 -21.23 -5.43
CA CYS A 108 31.42 -20.62 -6.42
C CYS A 108 32.08 -20.66 -7.80
N ASN A 109 31.44 -21.34 -8.74
CA ASN A 109 31.96 -21.55 -10.09
C ASN A 109 31.24 -20.72 -11.15
N GLY A 110 30.40 -19.75 -10.76
CA GLY A 110 29.75 -18.84 -11.71
C GLY A 110 28.58 -19.42 -12.51
N ASN A 111 28.09 -20.64 -12.20
CA ASN A 111 27.11 -21.32 -13.07
C ASN A 111 25.69 -20.72 -13.10
N GLY A 112 25.38 -19.73 -12.26
CA GLY A 112 24.08 -19.05 -12.24
C GLY A 112 22.87 -19.88 -11.76
N LYS A 113 23.03 -21.14 -11.32
CA LYS A 113 21.90 -21.98 -10.88
C LYS A 113 21.16 -21.43 -9.66
N CYS A 114 21.85 -20.67 -8.80
CA CYS A 114 21.20 -19.95 -7.70
C CYS A 114 20.25 -18.85 -8.21
N VAL A 115 20.62 -18.16 -9.29
CA VAL A 115 19.80 -17.15 -9.98
C VAL A 115 18.56 -17.81 -10.58
N GLU A 116 18.75 -18.92 -11.31
CA GLU A 116 17.64 -19.68 -11.92
C GLU A 116 16.66 -20.21 -10.85
N ALA A 117 17.18 -20.78 -9.77
CA ALA A 117 16.36 -21.27 -8.67
C ALA A 117 15.58 -20.12 -8.02
N CYS A 118 16.22 -18.97 -7.79
CA CYS A 118 15.56 -17.79 -7.23
C CYS A 118 14.44 -17.28 -8.14
N HIS A 119 14.64 -17.23 -9.46
CA HIS A 119 13.61 -16.82 -10.40
C HIS A 119 12.40 -17.75 -10.39
N ARG A 120 12.64 -19.06 -10.35
CA ARG A 120 11.57 -20.06 -10.32
C ARG A 120 10.78 -19.99 -9.02
N GLU A 121 11.47 -19.84 -7.89
CA GLU A 121 10.83 -19.78 -6.57
C GLU A 121 10.02 -18.49 -6.38
N ASN A 122 10.57 -17.35 -6.79
CA ASN A 122 9.98 -16.04 -6.54
C ASN A 122 9.15 -15.50 -7.72
N ASN A 123 8.84 -16.35 -8.69
CA ASN A 123 8.01 -16.01 -9.86
C ASN A 123 8.46 -14.73 -10.59
N HIS A 124 9.78 -14.55 -10.77
CA HIS A 124 10.31 -13.36 -11.46
C HIS A 124 9.98 -13.37 -12.95
N ASP A 125 9.71 -12.17 -13.48
CA ASP A 125 9.53 -11.97 -14.90
C ASP A 125 10.87 -12.11 -15.62
N ARG A 126 11.00 -13.19 -16.41
CA ARG A 126 12.23 -13.57 -17.11
C ARG A 126 12.64 -12.55 -18.17
N ASP A 127 11.67 -11.84 -18.76
CA ASP A 127 11.94 -10.91 -19.87
C ASP A 127 12.59 -9.61 -19.39
N THR A 128 12.34 -9.23 -18.13
CA THR A 128 12.92 -8.00 -17.55
C THR A 128 14.35 -8.16 -17.07
N ASN A 129 14.87 -9.40 -17.08
CA ASN A 129 16.17 -9.77 -16.51
C ASN A 129 16.38 -9.24 -15.08
N GLN A 130 15.29 -9.03 -14.34
CA GLN A 130 15.32 -8.61 -12.95
C GLN A 130 15.55 -9.85 -12.08
N SER A 131 16.67 -9.87 -11.38
CA SER A 131 17.00 -10.91 -10.42
C SER A 131 17.34 -10.32 -9.07
N TYR A 132 16.98 -11.03 -8.00
CA TYR A 132 17.46 -10.73 -6.66
C TYR A 132 18.93 -11.13 -6.46
N ILE A 133 19.48 -12.00 -7.31
CA ILE A 133 20.85 -12.47 -7.22
C ILE A 133 21.57 -12.13 -8.52
N ARG A 134 22.69 -11.40 -8.42
CA ARG A 134 23.60 -11.13 -9.54
C ARG A 134 24.93 -11.81 -9.26
N VAL A 135 25.44 -12.60 -10.19
CA VAL A 135 26.74 -13.27 -10.03
C VAL A 135 27.78 -12.52 -10.85
N LEU A 136 28.71 -11.85 -10.16
CA LEU A 136 29.78 -11.09 -10.80
C LEU A 136 30.98 -12.01 -11.05
N GLU A 137 31.49 -12.04 -12.29
CA GLU A 137 32.83 -12.55 -12.60
C GLU A 137 33.87 -11.49 -12.21
N MET A 138 34.69 -11.80 -11.22
CA MET A 138 35.66 -10.89 -10.63
C MET A 138 37.10 -11.30 -10.98
N PRO A 139 38.01 -10.36 -11.29
CA PRO A 139 39.44 -10.67 -11.38
C PRO A 139 39.99 -11.15 -10.03
N LEU A 140 40.80 -12.21 -10.04
CA LEU A 140 41.43 -12.70 -8.81
C LEU A 140 42.39 -11.65 -8.23
N GLY A 141 42.29 -11.39 -6.93
CA GLY A 141 43.17 -10.46 -6.20
C GLY A 141 42.60 -9.06 -5.98
N THR A 142 41.39 -8.77 -6.44
CA THR A 142 40.67 -7.51 -6.14
C THR A 142 39.24 -7.77 -5.66
N MET A 143 38.74 -6.89 -4.80
CA MET A 143 37.32 -6.83 -4.38
C MET A 143 36.62 -5.58 -4.94
N ASP A 144 37.28 -4.87 -5.86
CA ASP A 144 36.72 -3.72 -6.56
C ASP A 144 35.61 -4.16 -7.51
N MET A 145 34.35 -4.00 -7.07
CA MET A 145 33.14 -4.47 -7.76
C MET A 145 32.92 -3.81 -9.12
N GLU A 146 33.53 -2.64 -9.38
CA GLU A 146 33.48 -1.97 -10.69
C GLU A 146 34.18 -2.79 -11.79
N GLN A 147 35.06 -3.71 -11.41
CA GLN A 147 35.73 -4.63 -12.33
C GLN A 147 34.96 -5.94 -12.56
N GLY A 148 33.80 -6.10 -11.94
CA GLY A 148 32.95 -7.26 -12.07
C GLY A 148 32.11 -7.25 -13.35
N ASP A 149 31.96 -8.42 -13.96
CA ASP A 149 31.09 -8.60 -15.14
C ASP A 149 29.92 -9.53 -14.81
N THR A 150 28.70 -9.11 -15.12
CA THR A 150 27.48 -9.92 -14.96
C THR A 150 26.95 -10.50 -16.28
N THR A 151 27.65 -10.25 -17.40
CA THR A 151 27.19 -10.53 -18.77
C THR A 151 28.09 -11.52 -19.53
N TYR A 152 28.90 -12.29 -18.81
CA TYR A 152 29.78 -13.29 -19.41
C TYR A 152 29.01 -14.43 -20.09
N ASP A 153 29.48 -14.85 -21.28
CA ASP A 153 28.85 -15.83 -22.16
C ASP A 153 29.72 -17.06 -22.46
N HIS A 154 30.80 -17.25 -21.72
CA HIS A 154 31.77 -18.33 -21.90
C HIS A 154 31.60 -19.43 -20.84
N ALA A 155 32.31 -20.55 -21.01
CA ALA A 155 32.30 -21.65 -20.06
C ALA A 155 32.96 -21.27 -18.73
N VAL A 156 32.27 -21.52 -17.62
CA VAL A 156 32.73 -21.22 -16.25
C VAL A 156 33.10 -22.52 -15.51
N PRO A 157 34.07 -22.49 -14.57
CA PRO A 157 34.84 -21.33 -14.13
C PRO A 157 35.98 -20.96 -15.10
N LYS A 158 36.35 -19.68 -15.11
CA LYS A 158 37.47 -19.15 -15.90
C LYS A 158 38.73 -18.95 -15.06
N ASP A 159 39.88 -19.28 -15.64
CA ASP A 159 41.18 -19.10 -15.00
C ASP A 159 41.46 -17.62 -14.67
N GLY A 160 42.03 -17.38 -13.49
CA GLY A 160 42.33 -16.03 -13.01
C GLY A 160 41.10 -15.22 -12.57
N LYS A 161 39.93 -15.87 -12.46
CA LYS A 161 38.68 -15.26 -11.99
C LYS A 161 38.14 -15.95 -10.74
N PHE A 162 37.32 -15.24 -9.99
CA PHE A 162 36.43 -15.81 -8.97
C PHE A 162 35.02 -15.24 -9.15
N TYR A 163 34.03 -15.88 -8.55
CA TYR A 163 32.63 -15.50 -8.73
C TYR A 163 32.03 -15.02 -7.43
N LEU A 164 31.41 -13.84 -7.47
CA LEU A 164 30.81 -13.17 -6.33
C LEU A 164 29.30 -13.01 -6.56
N PRO A 165 28.46 -13.88 -5.95
CA PRO A 165 27.02 -13.65 -5.88
C PRO A 165 26.73 -12.46 -4.96
N VAL A 166 25.97 -11.50 -5.46
CA VAL A 166 25.50 -10.31 -4.77
C VAL A 166 23.98 -10.32 -4.77
N GLN A 167 23.41 -10.15 -3.58
CA GLN A 167 21.98 -10.11 -3.31
C GLN A 167 21.71 -9.29 -2.05
N CYS A 168 20.44 -9.11 -1.69
CA CYS A 168 20.07 -8.44 -0.44
C CYS A 168 20.79 -9.08 0.76
N GLN A 169 21.54 -8.28 1.53
CA GLN A 169 22.31 -8.73 2.68
C GLN A 169 21.49 -8.84 3.97
N GLN A 170 20.20 -8.49 3.95
CA GLN A 170 19.32 -8.52 5.12
C GLN A 170 19.93 -7.72 6.29
N CYS A 171 20.32 -6.48 5.99
CA CYS A 171 21.12 -5.64 6.88
C CYS A 171 20.48 -5.46 8.26
N ASP A 172 21.31 -5.38 9.29
CA ASP A 172 20.80 -5.23 10.66
C ASP A 172 20.17 -3.85 10.90
N GLU A 173 20.75 -2.82 10.28
CA GLU A 173 20.24 -1.46 10.20
C GLU A 173 19.99 -1.12 8.73
N PRO A 174 18.82 -1.52 8.16
CA PRO A 174 18.58 -1.42 6.72
C PRO A 174 18.16 0.00 6.31
N PRO A 175 19.02 0.78 5.60
CA PRO A 175 18.66 2.13 5.18
C PRO A 175 17.48 2.13 4.20
N CYS A 176 17.31 1.05 3.44
CA CYS A 176 16.20 0.88 2.51
C CYS A 176 14.83 0.85 3.19
N VAL A 177 14.75 0.46 4.47
CA VAL A 177 13.51 0.48 5.27
C VAL A 177 13.18 1.91 5.70
N ASP A 178 14.17 2.63 6.23
CA ASP A 178 14.00 3.97 6.80
C ASP A 178 13.55 5.01 5.76
N VAL A 179 13.98 4.84 4.51
CA VAL A 179 13.67 5.79 3.42
C VAL A 179 12.32 5.55 2.75
N CYS A 180 11.61 4.45 3.07
CA CYS A 180 10.37 4.12 2.39
C CYS A 180 9.22 5.03 2.88
N PRO A 181 8.70 5.97 2.05
CA PRO A 181 7.76 6.99 2.52
C PRO A 181 6.38 6.42 2.88
N VAL A 182 6.05 5.24 2.35
CA VAL A 182 4.79 4.54 2.63
C VAL A 182 4.99 3.36 3.57
N GLN A 183 6.22 3.07 4.03
CA GLN A 183 6.49 1.90 4.89
C GLN A 183 6.11 0.56 4.23
N ALA A 184 6.33 0.41 2.92
CA ALA A 184 6.19 -0.86 2.19
C ALA A 184 7.27 -1.89 2.53
N THR A 185 8.21 -1.52 3.38
CA THR A 185 9.35 -2.34 3.77
C THR A 185 9.51 -2.28 5.28
N TRP A 186 9.77 -3.40 5.92
CA TRP A 186 10.05 -3.47 7.36
C TRP A 186 11.05 -4.59 7.65
N LYS A 187 11.56 -4.60 8.89
CA LYS A 187 12.42 -5.68 9.38
C LYS A 187 11.67 -6.50 10.42
N GLU A 188 11.66 -7.81 10.24
CA GLU A 188 11.03 -8.76 11.13
C GLU A 188 11.89 -9.08 12.36
N GLN A 189 11.26 -9.67 13.38
CA GLN A 189 11.95 -10.01 14.63
C GLN A 189 13.07 -11.04 14.41
N ASP A 190 12.95 -11.88 13.38
CA ASP A 190 13.94 -12.88 13.01
C ASP A 190 15.07 -12.35 12.10
N GLY A 191 15.07 -11.05 11.81
CA GLY A 191 16.14 -10.38 11.08
C GLY A 191 15.89 -10.18 9.59
N ILE A 192 14.81 -10.75 9.03
CA ILE A 192 14.51 -10.64 7.60
C ILE A 192 13.96 -9.24 7.29
N VAL A 193 14.48 -8.62 6.24
CA VAL A 193 13.93 -7.40 5.63
C VAL A 193 12.92 -7.81 4.57
N VAL A 194 11.67 -7.40 4.77
CA VAL A 194 10.53 -7.76 3.94
C VAL A 194 10.11 -6.57 3.09
N VAL A 195 9.62 -6.87 1.88
CA VAL A 195 9.05 -5.90 0.94
C VAL A 195 7.63 -6.32 0.60
N ASP A 196 6.64 -5.48 0.90
CA ASP A 196 5.28 -5.66 0.42
C ASP A 196 5.13 -5.07 -0.98
N TYR A 197 5.08 -5.96 -1.98
CA TYR A 197 4.94 -5.60 -3.39
C TYR A 197 3.60 -4.96 -3.72
N ASN A 198 2.54 -5.23 -2.95
CA ASN A 198 1.21 -4.65 -3.17
C ASN A 198 1.10 -3.25 -2.57
N TRP A 199 1.86 -2.98 -1.50
CA TRP A 199 1.90 -1.68 -0.84
C TRP A 199 2.90 -0.71 -1.48
N CYS A 200 3.93 -1.24 -2.14
CA CYS A 200 4.97 -0.45 -2.78
C CYS A 200 4.42 0.46 -3.88
N ILE A 201 4.65 1.78 -3.75
CA ILE A 201 4.27 2.79 -4.76
C ILE A 201 5.31 2.99 -5.86
N GLY A 202 6.41 2.22 -5.85
CA GLY A 202 7.45 2.27 -6.89
C GLY A 202 8.29 3.56 -6.94
N CYS A 203 8.45 4.27 -5.82
CA CYS A 203 9.24 5.52 -5.77
C CYS A 203 10.76 5.31 -5.85
N ARG A 204 11.24 4.06 -5.69
CA ARG A 204 12.65 3.62 -5.82
C ARG A 204 13.67 4.27 -4.89
N TYR A 205 13.25 4.94 -3.82
CA TYR A 205 14.17 5.50 -2.83
C TYR A 205 14.95 4.42 -2.07
N CYS A 206 14.33 3.26 -1.83
CA CYS A 206 14.99 2.10 -1.23
C CYS A 206 16.18 1.60 -2.06
N GLU A 207 16.10 1.67 -3.40
CA GLU A 207 17.21 1.28 -4.30
C GLU A 207 18.39 2.25 -4.16
N ALA A 208 18.12 3.56 -4.11
CA ALA A 208 19.16 4.58 -3.98
C ALA A 208 19.82 4.60 -2.59
N ALA A 209 19.10 4.16 -1.57
CA ALA A 209 19.62 4.08 -0.20
C ALA A 209 20.40 2.79 0.09
N CYS A 210 20.22 1.74 -0.73
CA CYS A 210 20.94 0.49 -0.57
C CYS A 210 22.40 0.66 -1.04
N PRO A 211 23.40 0.39 -0.18
CA PRO A 211 24.81 0.47 -0.55
C PRO A 211 25.24 -0.66 -1.49
#